data_AF-A0A800JY91-F1
#
_entry.id   AF-A0A800JY91-F1
#
_cell.length_a   1.000
_cell.length_b   1.000
_cell.length_c   1.000
_cell.angle_alpha   90.00
_cell.angle_beta   90.00
_cell.angle_gamma   90.00
#
_symmetry.space_group_name_H-M   'P 1'
#
loop_
_entity.id
_entity.type
_entity.pdbx_description
1 polymer ?
#
loop_
_entity_poly.entity_id
_entity_poly.type
_entity_poly.pdbx_seq_one_letter_code
_entity_poly.pdbx_strand_id
1 'polypeptide(L)'
;ERVRKGLEDEPRYILEPKLDGASIELVYEQGLFVRAVTRGNGRVGEVVTENLRTVSSLPLRLREVERPAPELLAVRGEVIMYLSGFEALNQRMVEQGSEPYVNPRNSASGSLRQLDSRI
;
A
#
# COMPACT_ATOMS: atom_id res chain seq x y z
N GLU A 1 -25.66 7.75 14.60
CA GLU A 1 -26.67 7.11 15.46
C GLU A 1 -26.43 5.64 15.77
N ARG A 2 -26.28 4.75 14.78
CA ARG A 2 -26.27 3.28 15.00
C ARG A 2 -25.20 2.76 15.97
N VAL A 3 -23.97 3.29 15.89
CA VAL A 3 -22.88 2.93 16.82
C VAL A 3 -23.11 3.49 18.23
N ARG A 4 -23.67 4.71 18.35
CA ARG A 4 -23.93 5.37 19.64
C ARG A 4 -25.03 4.68 20.45
N LYS A 5 -26.02 4.07 19.79
CA LYS A 5 -27.12 3.35 20.47
C LYS A 5 -26.69 2.04 21.14
N GLY A 6 -25.53 1.50 20.77
CA GLY A 6 -25.01 0.23 21.30
C GLY A 6 -23.86 0.38 22.29
N LEU A 7 -23.51 1.61 22.68
CA LEU A 7 -22.44 1.91 23.62
C LEU A 7 -23.03 2.63 24.84
N GLU A 8 -22.57 2.27 26.02
CA GLU A 8 -22.97 2.91 27.28
C GLU A 8 -22.32 4.30 27.44
N ASP A 9 -21.14 4.50 26.83
CA ASP A 9 -20.35 5.74 26.87
C ASP A 9 -20.33 6.49 25.52
N GLU A 10 -19.93 7.77 25.57
CA GLU A 10 -19.70 8.57 24.35
C GLU A 10 -18.48 8.06 23.55
N PRO A 11 -18.65 7.64 22.28
CA PRO A 11 -17.54 7.14 21.49
C PRO A 11 -16.62 8.26 21.03
N ARG A 12 -15.32 8.00 21.11
CA ARG A 12 -14.30 8.78 20.42
C ARG A 12 -14.10 8.23 19.01
N TYR A 13 -13.91 9.12 18.03
CA TYR A 13 -13.71 8.75 16.64
C TYR A 13 -12.30 9.10 16.18
N ILE A 14 -11.72 8.21 15.40
CA ILE A 14 -10.53 8.49 14.59
C ILE A 14 -11.03 8.63 13.16
N LEU A 15 -10.71 9.75 12.51
CA LEU A 15 -11.09 10.05 11.14
C LEU A 15 -9.85 10.01 10.27
N GLU A 16 -9.84 9.11 9.29
CA GLU A 16 -8.75 8.97 8.33
C GLU A 16 -9.28 9.14 6.91
N PRO A 17 -8.53 9.81 6.01
CA PRO A 17 -8.89 9.90 4.61
C PRO A 17 -8.97 8.50 3.99
N LYS A 18 -10.03 8.26 3.21
CA LYS A 18 -10.08 7.06 2.39
C LYS A 18 -9.19 7.26 1.15
N LEU A 19 -8.00 6.71 1.20
CA LEU A 19 -7.12 6.66 0.04
C LEU A 19 -7.69 5.72 -1.03
N ASP A 20 -7.46 6.08 -2.30
CA ASP A 20 -7.93 5.31 -3.46
C ASP A 20 -6.75 4.62 -4.15
N GLY A 21 -6.30 3.52 -3.55
CA GLY A 21 -5.13 2.80 -4.02
C GLY A 21 -5.35 1.28 -4.02
N ALA A 22 -4.23 0.57 -3.86
CA ALA A 22 -4.20 -0.87 -3.73
C ALA A 22 -3.87 -1.25 -2.28
N SER A 23 -4.81 -1.92 -1.60
CA SER A 23 -4.61 -2.36 -0.22
C SER A 23 -3.55 -3.47 -0.14
N ILE A 24 -2.62 -3.32 0.80
CA ILE A 24 -1.46 -4.18 1.01
C ILE A 24 -1.32 -4.56 2.48
N GLU A 25 -0.76 -5.73 2.75
CA GLU A 25 -0.25 -6.12 4.06
C GLU A 25 1.27 -6.33 3.98
N LEU A 26 2.00 -5.68 4.87
CA LEU A 26 3.44 -5.70 4.99
C LEU A 26 3.79 -6.48 6.26
N VAL A 27 4.68 -7.46 6.14
CA VAL A 27 5.15 -8.27 7.26
C VAL A 27 6.59 -7.91 7.55
N TYR A 28 6.83 -7.60 8.81
CA TYR A 28 8.15 -7.39 9.38
C TYR A 28 8.43 -8.47 10.42
N GLU A 29 9.61 -9.06 10.36
CA GLU A 29 10.12 -9.99 11.37
C GLU A 29 11.40 -9.40 11.97
N GLN A 30 11.44 -9.27 13.30
CA GLN A 30 12.55 -8.64 14.02
C GLN A 30 12.94 -7.27 13.43
N GLY A 31 11.91 -6.50 13.05
CA GLY A 31 12.07 -5.18 12.43
C GLY A 31 12.48 -5.17 10.95
N LEU A 32 12.74 -6.30 10.31
CA LEU A 32 13.12 -6.37 8.89
C LEU A 32 11.91 -6.66 7.99
N PHE A 33 11.81 -5.95 6.87
CA PHE A 33 10.76 -6.20 5.88
C PHE A 33 11.01 -7.53 5.15
N VAL A 34 10.13 -8.50 5.42
CA VAL A 34 10.26 -9.87 4.89
C VAL A 34 9.30 -10.17 3.75
N ARG A 35 8.07 -9.63 3.79
CA ARG A 35 7.02 -9.99 2.83
C ARG A 35 5.99 -8.89 2.66
N ALA A 36 5.51 -8.71 1.43
CA ALA A 36 4.28 -7.98 1.16
C ALA A 36 3.28 -8.84 0.38
N VAL A 37 2.01 -8.72 0.74
CA VAL A 37 0.90 -9.40 0.07
C VAL A 37 -0.23 -8.44 -0.25
N THR A 38 -0.82 -8.57 -1.44
CA THR A 38 -2.04 -7.84 -1.79
C THR A 38 -3.21 -8.31 -0.91
N ARG A 39 -4.24 -7.47 -0.74
CA ARG A 39 -5.43 -7.87 0.03
C ARG A 39 -6.13 -9.12 -0.54
N GLY A 40 -6.14 -9.27 -1.86
CA GLY A 40 -6.89 -10.31 -2.56
C GLY A 40 -8.34 -10.41 -2.08
N ASN A 41 -8.77 -11.58 -1.62
CA ASN A 41 -10.12 -11.81 -1.07
C ASN A 41 -10.23 -11.61 0.45
N GLY A 42 -9.19 -11.06 1.08
CA GLY A 42 -9.08 -10.88 2.54
C GLY A 42 -8.59 -12.12 3.30
N ARG A 43 -8.42 -13.25 2.61
CA ARG A 43 -7.81 -14.49 3.17
C ARG A 43 -6.55 -14.89 2.41
N VAL A 44 -6.58 -14.76 1.08
CA VAL A 44 -5.48 -15.09 0.17
C VAL A 44 -5.21 -13.88 -0.72
N GLY A 45 -3.93 -13.54 -0.84
CA GLY A 45 -3.41 -12.46 -1.67
C GLY A 45 -2.21 -12.91 -2.48
N GLU A 46 -1.75 -12.05 -3.37
CA GLU A 46 -0.57 -12.27 -4.20
C GLU A 46 0.67 -11.74 -3.49
N VAL A 47 1.79 -12.44 -3.61
CA VAL A 47 3.08 -11.98 -3.09
C VAL A 47 3.64 -10.93 -4.04
N VAL A 48 3.92 -9.75 -3.51
CA VAL A 48 4.40 -8.57 -4.27
C VAL A 48 5.62 -7.92 -3.59
N THR A 49 6.34 -8.70 -2.78
CA THR A 49 7.46 -8.25 -1.94
C THR A 49 8.49 -7.44 -2.73
N GLU A 50 8.95 -7.93 -3.88
CA GLU A 50 10.01 -7.28 -4.66
C GLU A 50 9.57 -5.93 -5.23
N ASN A 51 8.33 -5.83 -5.74
CA ASN A 51 7.75 -4.57 -6.20
C ASN A 51 7.59 -3.59 -5.03
N LEU A 52 7.26 -4.06 -3.83
CA LEU A 52 7.15 -3.18 -2.67
C LEU A 52 8.52 -2.66 -2.21
N ARG A 53 9.62 -3.41 -2.40
CA ARG A 53 10.97 -2.93 -2.08
C ARG A 53 11.38 -1.69 -2.89
N THR A 54 10.74 -1.43 -4.03
CA THR A 54 11.04 -0.27 -4.88
C THR A 54 10.31 1.01 -4.42
N VAL A 55 9.32 0.88 -3.53
CA VAL A 55 8.58 2.02 -3.00
C VAL A 55 9.46 2.77 -2.00
N SER A 56 9.92 3.96 -2.37
CA SER A 56 10.89 4.74 -1.60
C SER A 56 10.43 5.13 -0.19
N SER A 57 9.13 5.25 0.04
CA SER A 57 8.54 5.57 1.35
C SER A 57 8.43 4.36 2.28
N LEU A 58 8.64 3.15 1.77
CA LEU A 58 8.58 1.92 2.56
C LEU A 58 9.92 1.69 3.28
N PRO A 59 9.95 1.71 4.63
CA PRO A 59 11.16 1.36 5.34
C PRO A 59 11.43 -0.14 5.22
N LEU A 60 12.60 -0.53 4.71
CA LEU A 60 13.01 -1.93 4.69
C LEU A 60 13.41 -2.46 6.08
N ARG A 61 13.65 -1.54 7.04
CA ARG A 61 13.88 -1.83 8.45
C ARG A 61 13.15 -0.80 9.32
N LEU A 62 12.43 -1.27 10.32
CA LEU A 62 11.74 -0.41 11.28
C LEU A 62 12.75 0.41 12.09
N ARG A 63 12.36 1.63 12.46
CA ARG A 63 13.14 2.49 13.35
C ARG A 63 12.89 2.06 14.79
N GLU A 64 13.96 1.91 15.55
CA GLU A 64 13.90 1.43 16.94
C GLU A 64 14.30 2.52 17.95
N VAL A 65 14.04 3.79 17.61
CA VAL A 65 14.49 4.96 18.39
C VAL A 65 13.70 5.11 19.70
N GLU A 66 12.37 4.96 19.64
CA GLU A 66 11.49 5.12 20.80
C GLU A 66 11.21 3.79 21.51
N ARG A 67 11.21 2.69 20.75
CA ARG A 67 10.92 1.34 21.24
C ARG A 67 11.51 0.28 20.31
N PRO A 68 11.84 -0.91 20.83
CA PRO A 68 12.32 -2.01 20.01
C PRO A 68 11.26 -2.48 19.00
N ALA A 69 11.72 -3.05 17.90
CA ALA A 69 10.82 -3.67 16.92
C ALA A 69 10.16 -4.94 17.52
N PRO A 70 8.87 -5.19 17.25
CA PRO A 70 8.25 -6.47 17.59
C PRO A 70 8.91 -7.64 16.87
N GLU A 71 8.84 -8.84 17.46
CA GLU A 71 9.31 -10.08 16.80
C GLU A 71 8.58 -10.32 15.48
N LEU A 72 7.27 -10.06 15.44
CA LEU A 72 6.44 -10.13 14.25
C LEU A 72 5.48 -8.93 14.23
N LEU A 73 5.44 -8.20 13.12
CA LEU A 73 4.51 -7.11 12.89
C LEU A 73 3.89 -7.21 11.49
N ALA A 74 2.56 -7.26 11.44
CA ALA A 74 1.80 -7.11 10.20
C ALA A 74 1.18 -5.70 10.15
N VAL A 75 1.54 -4.92 9.14
CA VAL A 75 1.04 -3.56 8.91
C VAL A 75 0.16 -3.57 7.68
N ARG A 76 -1.06 -3.03 7.81
CA ARG A 76 -1.96 -2.83 6.66
C ARG A 76 -1.88 -1.38 6.20
N GLY A 77 -1.85 -1.20 4.89
CA GLY A 77 -1.80 0.11 4.28
C GLY A 77 -2.38 0.11 2.88
N GLU A 78 -2.29 1.27 2.25
CA GLU A 78 -2.74 1.49 0.87
C GLU A 78 -1.56 2.02 0.06
N VAL A 79 -1.23 1.37 -1.03
CA VAL A 79 -0.27 1.89 -2.01
C VAL A 79 -1.02 2.80 -2.96
N ILE A 80 -0.57 4.04 -3.09
CA ILE A 80 -1.17 5.06 -3.94
C ILE A 80 -0.20 5.53 -5.02
N MET A 81 -0.76 6.01 -6.11
CA MET A 81 -0.02 6.78 -7.12
C MET A 81 -0.46 8.23 -7.02
N TYR A 82 0.50 9.13 -6.83
CA TYR A 82 0.22 10.56 -6.86
C TYR A 82 -0.23 10.99 -8.26
N LEU A 83 -1.10 12.00 -8.33
CA LEU A 83 -1.65 12.52 -9.59
C LEU A 83 -0.55 12.95 -10.57
N SER A 84 0.47 13.67 -10.08
CA SER A 84 1.62 14.07 -10.89
C SER A 84 2.41 12.88 -11.44
N GLY A 85 2.57 11.82 -10.65
CA GLY A 85 3.22 10.58 -11.08
C GLY A 85 2.41 9.84 -12.14
N PHE A 86 1.08 9.83 -12.00
CA PHE A 86 0.16 9.25 -12.97
C PHE A 86 0.17 10.02 -14.29
N GLU A 87 0.14 11.35 -14.25
CA GLU A 87 0.23 12.21 -15.43
C GLU A 87 1.56 11.98 -16.18
N ALA A 88 2.68 11.95 -15.47
CA ALA A 88 4.00 11.67 -16.05
C ALA A 88 4.12 10.25 -16.60
N LEU A 89 3.46 9.27 -15.99
CA LEU A 89 3.37 7.91 -16.52
C LEU A 89 2.59 7.89 -17.85
N ASN A 90 1.41 8.50 -17.87
CA ASN A 90 0.58 8.53 -19.08
C ASN A 90 1.24 9.30 -20.22
N GLN A 91 1.94 10.40 -19.93
CA GLN A 91 2.71 11.11 -20.94
C GLN A 91 3.76 10.20 -21.59
N ARG A 92 4.53 9.46 -20.79
CA ARG A 92 5.53 8.50 -21.32
C ARG A 92 4.88 7.38 -22.14
N MET A 93 3.71 6.86 -21.73
CA MET A 93 2.98 5.84 -22.49
C MET A 93 2.60 6.36 -23.88
N VAL A 94 2.05 7.58 -23.95
CA VAL A 94 1.64 8.20 -25.22
C VAL A 94 2.83 8.50 -26.12
N GLU A 95 3.94 9.00 -25.56
CA GLU A 95 5.19 9.24 -26.30
C GLU A 95 5.76 7.94 -26.90
N GLN A 96 5.52 6.79 -26.26
CA GLN A 96 5.89 5.46 -26.74
C GLN A 96 4.84 4.83 -27.67
N GLY A 97 3.77 5.55 -28.02
CA GLY A 97 2.68 5.05 -28.87
C GLY A 97 1.76 4.03 -28.19
N SER A 98 1.82 3.91 -26.88
CA SER A 98 0.98 3.01 -26.07
C SER A 98 -0.26 3.73 -25.54
N GLU A 99 -1.29 2.97 -25.18
CA GLU A 99 -2.51 3.52 -24.59
C GLU A 99 -2.26 4.00 -23.14
N PRO A 100 -2.75 5.20 -22.76
CA PRO A 100 -2.61 5.69 -21.40
C PRO A 100 -3.47 4.89 -20.42
N TYR A 101 -3.07 4.87 -19.15
CA TYR A 101 -3.85 4.28 -18.08
C TYR A 101 -5.08 5.13 -17.73
N VAL A 102 -6.15 4.46 -17.30
CA VAL A 102 -7.46 5.08 -17.05
C VAL A 102 -7.52 5.89 -15.75
N ASN A 103 -6.86 5.43 -14.67
CA ASN A 103 -6.85 6.14 -13.39
C ASN A 103 -5.62 5.77 -12.52
N PRO A 104 -5.28 6.59 -11.50
CA PRO A 104 -4.15 6.33 -10.60
C PRO A 104 -4.27 5.04 -9.80
N ARG A 105 -5.48 4.66 -9.38
CA ARG A 105 -5.75 3.43 -8.59
C ARG A 105 -5.33 2.17 -9.35
N ASN A 106 -5.76 2.06 -10.60
CA ASN A 106 -5.44 0.93 -11.48
C ASN A 106 -3.96 0.89 -11.83
N SER A 107 -3.36 2.07 -12.03
CA SER A 107 -1.92 2.19 -12.29
C SER A 107 -1.10 1.71 -11.11
N ALA A 108 -1.45 2.14 -9.88
CA ALA A 108 -0.81 1.66 -8.65
C ALA A 108 -0.95 0.13 -8.50
N SER A 109 -2.16 -0.41 -8.68
CA SER A 109 -2.38 -1.86 -8.61
C SER A 109 -1.63 -2.63 -9.69
N GLY A 110 -1.51 -2.08 -10.91
CA GLY A 110 -0.78 -2.69 -12.01
C GLY A 110 0.72 -2.72 -11.76
N SER A 111 1.30 -1.60 -11.32
CA SER A 111 2.73 -1.50 -11.00
C SER A 111 3.18 -2.49 -9.91
N LEU A 112 2.33 -2.75 -8.91
CA LEU A 112 2.65 -3.71 -7.85
C LEU A 112 2.69 -5.16 -8.32
N ARG A 113 2.04 -5.48 -9.45
CA ARG A 113 1.91 -6.85 -9.97
C ARG A 113 2.82 -7.11 -11.16
N GLN A 114 3.71 -6.19 -11.51
CA GLN A 114 4.65 -6.40 -12.59
C GLN A 114 5.66 -7.48 -12.23
N LEU A 115 5.95 -8.37 -13.18
CA LEU A 115 6.89 -9.48 -12.99
C LEU A 115 8.35 -9.02 -12.90
N ASP A 116 8.69 -7.92 -13.57
CA ASP A 116 9.99 -7.26 -13.44
C ASP A 116 9.82 -6.03 -12.53
N SER A 117 10.40 -6.07 -11.35
CA SER A 117 10.34 -4.99 -10.38
C SER A 117 11.26 -3.81 -10.73
N ARG A 118 12.05 -3.88 -11.81
CA ARG A 118 12.95 -2.79 -12.24
C ARG A 118 12.27 -1.80 -13.20
N ILE A 119 11.09 -2.14 -13.68
CA ILE A 119 10.26 -1.35 -14.61
C ILE A 119 9.28 -0.51 -13.80
#